data_AF-A0A6M0RZ69-F1
#
_entry.id   AF-A0A6M0RZ69-F1
#
_cell.length_a   1.000
_cell.length_b   1.000
_cell.length_c   1.000
_cell.angle_alpha   90.00
_cell.angle_beta   90.00
_cell.angle_gamma   90.00
#
_symmetry.space_group_name_H-M   'P 1'
#
loop_
_entity.id
_entity.type
_entity.pdbx_description
1 polymer ?
#
loop_
_entity_poly.entity_id
_entity_poly.type
_entity_poly.pdbx_seq_one_letter_code
_entity_poly.pdbx_strand_id
1 'polypeptide(L)'
;MALLTKPTLKRLPCLLPRLRPDHPPCRVLVVDDHPVNRTLLMRLLQRSGFAVSQAVNGADAFTRWEQWQPQLIFMDLLMPGMDGREATRLIRTAEAMEQRQNLTKIIALTAQPALACAHQVNVGGFDDIITKPIRPYTMFELIAQYLDLQYIYSCSEEWSAS
;
A
#
# COMPACT_ATOMS: atom_id res chain seq x y z
N MET A 1 11.92 15.88 -22.15
CA MET A 1 11.33 15.12 -21.02
C MET A 1 12.30 14.02 -20.62
N ALA A 2 13.17 14.27 -19.63
CA ALA A 2 14.14 13.27 -19.20
C ALA A 2 13.41 12.12 -18.49
N LEU A 3 13.36 10.95 -19.13
CA LEU A 3 13.00 9.69 -18.48
C LEU A 3 14.15 9.32 -17.54
N LEU A 4 14.10 9.80 -16.29
CA LEU A 4 15.07 9.40 -15.29
C LEU A 4 14.82 7.94 -14.91
N THR A 5 15.66 7.03 -15.42
CA THR A 5 15.75 5.65 -14.95
C THR A 5 16.25 5.63 -13.51
N LYS A 6 15.37 5.18 -12.60
CA LYS A 6 15.61 4.90 -11.18
C LYS A 6 16.75 5.72 -10.55
N PRO A 7 16.58 7.04 -10.34
CA PRO A 7 17.47 7.75 -9.42
C PRO A 7 17.31 7.09 -8.05
N THR A 8 18.42 6.83 -7.36
CA THR A 8 18.42 6.30 -6.00
C THR A 8 17.67 7.30 -5.13
N LEU A 9 16.40 7.00 -4.85
CA LEU A 9 15.41 7.83 -4.17
C LEU A 9 15.84 8.30 -2.76
N LYS A 10 16.99 7.82 -2.26
CA LYS A 10 17.68 8.29 -1.05
C LYS A 10 18.08 9.78 -1.06
N ARG A 11 18.03 10.51 -2.19
CA ARG A 11 18.61 11.87 -2.31
C ARG A 11 17.69 12.98 -2.86
N LEU A 12 16.40 12.74 -3.11
CA LEU A 12 15.53 13.78 -3.69
C LEU A 12 14.38 14.11 -2.72
N PRO A 13 14.44 15.25 -1.99
CA PRO A 13 13.52 15.53 -0.89
C PRO A 13 12.09 15.95 -1.29
N CYS A 14 11.71 15.92 -2.57
CA CYS A 14 10.43 16.51 -3.00
C CYS A 14 9.73 15.86 -4.20
N LEU A 15 10.26 14.77 -4.78
CA LEU A 15 9.66 14.15 -5.95
C LEU A 15 8.80 12.97 -5.54
N LEU A 16 7.48 13.16 -5.46
CA LEU A 16 6.56 12.02 -5.39
C LEU A 16 6.60 11.28 -6.74
N PRO A 17 6.85 9.96 -6.75
CA PRO A 17 6.75 9.18 -7.97
C PRO A 17 5.32 9.26 -8.51
N ARG A 18 5.16 9.39 -9.83
CA ARG A 18 3.86 9.18 -10.48
C ARG A 18 3.89 7.88 -11.26
N LEU A 19 2.80 7.12 -11.18
CA LEU A 19 2.58 5.96 -12.03
C LEU A 19 2.71 6.38 -13.49
N ARG A 20 3.40 5.60 -14.31
CA ARG A 20 3.48 5.94 -15.73
C ARG A 20 2.09 5.88 -16.39
N PRO A 21 1.78 6.77 -17.35
CA PRO A 21 0.47 6.81 -18.00
C PRO A 21 0.09 5.56 -18.79
N ASP A 22 1.06 4.73 -19.18
CA ASP A 22 0.87 3.47 -19.91
C ASP A 22 0.49 2.29 -19.00
N HIS A 23 0.59 2.43 -17.67
CA HIS A 23 0.09 1.41 -16.75
C HIS A 23 -1.43 1.49 -16.61
N PRO A 24 -2.12 0.33 -16.57
CA PRO A 24 -3.54 0.31 -16.24
C PRO A 24 -3.78 0.83 -14.81
N PRO A 25 -5.00 1.33 -14.50
CA PRO A 25 -5.31 1.84 -13.17
C PRO A 25 -5.06 0.80 -12.07
N CYS A 26 -4.12 1.10 -11.17
CA CYS A 26 -3.81 0.25 -10.03
C CYS A 26 -4.66 0.65 -8.81
N ARG A 27 -5.43 -0.32 -8.30
CA ARG A 27 -6.31 -0.21 -7.14
C ARG A 27 -5.57 -0.60 -5.87
N VAL A 28 -5.43 0.35 -4.95
CA VAL A 28 -4.82 0.16 -3.63
C VAL A 28 -5.86 0.40 -2.54
N LEU A 29 -6.01 -0.55 -1.61
CA LEU A 29 -6.86 -0.40 -0.43
C LEU A 29 -6.00 -0.02 0.79
N VAL A 30 -6.37 1.06 1.47
CA VAL A 30 -5.71 1.48 2.72
C VAL A 30 -6.62 1.14 3.90
N VAL A 31 -6.11 0.36 4.84
CA VAL A 31 -6.84 -0.09 6.03
C VAL A 31 -6.10 0.40 7.28
N ASP A 32 -6.73 1.31 8.01
CA ASP A 32 -6.22 1.83 9.29
C ASP A 32 -7.41 2.41 10.06
N ASP A 33 -7.51 2.11 11.35
CA ASP A 33 -8.60 2.59 12.22
C ASP A 33 -8.45 4.09 12.52
N HIS A 34 -7.23 4.63 12.47
CA HIS A 34 -6.98 6.04 12.70
C HIS A 34 -7.20 6.87 11.43
N PRO A 35 -8.15 7.82 11.41
CA PRO A 35 -8.51 8.58 10.20
C PRO A 35 -7.36 9.42 9.64
N VAL A 36 -6.46 9.89 10.51
CA VAL A 36 -5.28 10.70 10.11
C VAL A 36 -4.31 9.86 9.28
N ASN A 37 -3.97 8.66 9.75
CA ASN A 37 -3.06 7.74 9.04
C ASN A 37 -3.62 7.35 7.68
N ARG A 38 -4.90 6.98 7.64
CA ARG A 38 -5.62 6.59 6.43
C ARG A 38 -5.65 7.73 5.42
N THR A 39 -5.99 8.95 5.85
CA THR A 39 -6.03 10.14 4.99
C THR A 39 -4.65 10.48 4.41
N LEU A 40 -3.59 10.37 5.21
CA LEU A 40 -2.22 10.63 4.76
C LEU A 40 -1.83 9.68 3.62
N LEU A 41 -2.00 8.37 3.81
CA LEU A 41 -1.66 7.37 2.81
C LEU A 41 -2.50 7.53 1.54
N MET A 42 -3.80 7.76 1.68
CA MET A 42 -4.68 8.01 0.53
C MET A 42 -4.19 9.17 -0.31
N ARG A 43 -3.88 10.32 0.31
CA ARG A 43 -3.41 11.51 -0.42
C ARG A 43 -2.11 11.26 -1.16
N LEU A 44 -1.16 10.55 -0.54
CA LEU A 44 0.12 10.21 -1.18
C LEU A 44 -0.07 9.33 -2.41
N LEU A 45 -0.88 8.28 -2.28
CA LEU A 45 -1.16 7.32 -3.35
C LEU A 45 -1.97 7.98 -4.48
N GLN A 46 -3.00 8.74 -4.17
CA GLN A 46 -3.83 9.44 -5.17
C GLN A 46 -3.02 10.47 -5.97
N ARG A 47 -2.16 11.26 -5.31
CA ARG A 47 -1.25 12.22 -6.00
C ARG A 47 -0.27 11.52 -6.94
N SER A 48 -0.03 10.23 -6.71
CA SER A 48 0.87 9.38 -7.49
C SER A 48 0.15 8.62 -8.60
N GLY A 49 -1.16 8.82 -8.78
CA GLY A 49 -1.95 8.25 -9.88
C GLY A 49 -2.64 6.92 -9.57
N PHE A 50 -2.61 6.45 -8.32
CA PHE A 50 -3.33 5.23 -7.93
C PHE A 50 -4.82 5.49 -7.73
N ALA A 51 -5.64 4.51 -8.09
CA ALA A 51 -7.02 4.44 -7.61
C ALA A 51 -6.97 3.93 -6.16
N VAL A 52 -7.57 4.66 -5.22
CA VAL A 52 -7.46 4.34 -3.79
C VAL A 52 -8.83 4.22 -3.14
N SER A 53 -9.05 3.11 -2.45
CA SER A 53 -10.18 2.90 -1.54
C SER A 53 -9.66 2.81 -0.10
N GLN A 54 -10.56 2.93 0.87
CA GLN A 54 -10.20 2.92 2.28
C GLN A 54 -11.15 2.04 3.09
N ALA A 55 -10.64 1.48 4.18
CA ALA A 55 -11.43 0.79 5.19
C ALA A 55 -10.98 1.18 6.61
N VAL A 56 -11.89 1.10 7.57
CA VAL A 56 -11.67 1.57 8.95
C VAL A 56 -11.41 0.46 9.96
N ASN A 57 -11.58 -0.80 9.59
CA ASN A 57 -11.31 -1.99 10.41
C ASN A 57 -11.19 -3.24 9.52
N GLY A 58 -10.90 -4.39 10.12
CA GLY A 58 -10.74 -5.64 9.37
C GLY A 58 -11.99 -6.13 8.64
N ALA A 59 -13.19 -5.91 9.20
CA ALA A 59 -14.44 -6.34 8.59
C ALA A 59 -14.78 -5.51 7.34
N ASP A 60 -14.69 -4.17 7.45
CA ASP A 60 -14.82 -3.26 6.31
C ASP A 60 -13.74 -3.55 5.25
N ALA A 61 -12.51 -3.89 5.68
CA ALA A 61 -11.46 -4.28 4.75
C ALA A 61 -11.81 -5.51 3.93
N PHE A 62 -12.37 -6.55 4.55
CA PHE A 62 -12.82 -7.75 3.85
C PHE A 62 -13.93 -7.44 2.84
N THR A 63 -14.97 -6.70 3.26
CA THR A 63 -16.06 -6.29 2.37
C THR A 63 -15.56 -5.46 1.18
N ARG A 64 -14.66 -4.50 1.43
CA ARG A 64 -14.07 -3.67 0.37
C ARG A 64 -13.19 -4.48 -0.57
N TRP A 65 -12.43 -5.44 -0.03
CA TRP A 65 -11.61 -6.34 -0.83
C TRP A 65 -12.47 -7.15 -1.80
N GLU A 66 -13.57 -7.74 -1.30
CA GLU A 66 -14.49 -8.56 -2.10
C GLU A 66 -15.16 -7.74 -3.22
N GLN A 67 -15.65 -6.54 -2.90
CA GLN A 67 -16.40 -5.71 -3.85
C GLN A 67 -15.50 -4.97 -4.86
N TRP A 68 -14.35 -4.48 -4.41
CA TRP A 68 -13.51 -3.57 -5.19
C TRP A 68 -12.26 -4.22 -5.78
N GLN A 69 -11.94 -5.45 -5.35
CA GLN A 69 -10.89 -6.28 -5.94
C GLN A 69 -9.56 -5.52 -6.05
N PRO A 70 -9.01 -4.98 -4.95
CA PRO A 70 -7.75 -4.26 -4.96
C PRO A 70 -6.61 -5.17 -5.40
N GLN A 71 -5.56 -4.62 -6.02
CA GLN A 71 -4.35 -5.39 -6.30
C GLN A 71 -3.39 -5.38 -5.11
N LEU A 72 -3.45 -4.33 -4.29
CA LEU A 72 -2.61 -4.18 -3.11
C LEU A 72 -3.42 -3.62 -1.93
N ILE A 73 -3.14 -4.12 -0.73
CA ILE A 73 -3.70 -3.66 0.53
C ILE A 73 -2.55 -3.25 1.46
N PHE A 74 -2.63 -2.03 1.99
CA PHE A 74 -1.88 -1.65 3.18
C PHE A 74 -2.77 -1.90 4.40
N MET A 75 -2.39 -2.86 5.24
CA MET A 75 -3.23 -3.38 6.32
C MET A 75 -2.61 -3.08 7.68
N ASP A 76 -3.25 -2.26 8.51
CA ASP A 76 -2.84 -2.12 9.90
C ASP A 76 -2.99 -3.42 10.69
N LEU A 77 -1.96 -3.81 11.44
CA LEU A 77 -1.99 -5.06 12.20
C LEU A 77 -2.89 -4.98 13.43
N LEU A 78 -2.96 -3.81 14.06
CA LEU A 78 -3.67 -3.62 15.33
C LEU A 78 -4.85 -2.69 15.10
N MET A 79 -6.07 -3.24 15.13
CA MET A 79 -7.31 -2.49 15.05
C MET A 79 -8.32 -3.05 16.06
N PRO A 80 -9.24 -2.25 16.60
CA PRO A 80 -10.32 -2.74 17.44
C PRO A 80 -11.26 -3.71 16.70
N GLY A 81 -11.72 -4.74 17.40
CA GLY A 81 -12.60 -5.76 16.82
C GLY A 81 -11.82 -6.74 15.95
N MET A 82 -12.15 -6.82 14.66
CA MET A 82 -11.41 -7.66 13.72
C MET A 82 -10.08 -6.98 13.35
N ASP A 83 -8.98 -7.62 13.73
CA ASP A 83 -7.65 -7.10 13.46
C ASP A 83 -7.18 -7.39 12.02
N GLY A 84 -6.03 -6.82 11.63
CA GLY A 84 -5.50 -7.01 10.27
C GLY A 84 -5.09 -8.46 9.96
N ARG A 85 -4.80 -9.27 10.97
CA ARG A 85 -4.38 -10.68 10.82
C ARG A 85 -5.59 -11.55 10.53
N GLU A 86 -6.66 -11.34 11.26
CA GLU A 86 -7.95 -11.99 11.02
C GLU A 86 -8.47 -11.63 9.64
N ALA A 87 -8.47 -10.34 9.28
CA ALA A 87 -8.88 -9.89 7.95
C ALA A 87 -8.03 -10.52 6.84
N THR A 88 -6.70 -10.55 7.01
CA THR A 88 -5.80 -11.18 6.03
C THR A 88 -6.06 -12.68 5.88
N ARG A 89 -6.26 -13.41 6.98
CA ARG A 89 -6.60 -14.85 6.94
C ARG A 89 -7.91 -15.10 6.22
N LEU A 90 -8.93 -14.27 6.45
CA LEU A 90 -10.21 -14.37 5.75
C LEU A 90 -10.04 -14.12 4.25
N ILE A 91 -9.30 -13.09 3.86
CA ILE A 91 -8.99 -12.79 2.46
C ILE A 91 -8.29 -13.97 1.80
N ARG A 92 -7.21 -14.51 2.39
CA ARG A 92 -6.49 -15.67 1.84
C ARG A 92 -7.36 -16.92 1.72
N THR A 93 -8.23 -17.15 2.69
CA THR A 93 -9.17 -18.29 2.66
C THR A 93 -10.16 -18.15 1.51
N ALA A 94 -10.74 -16.96 1.34
CA ALA A 94 -11.64 -16.66 0.23
C ALA A 94 -10.92 -16.75 -1.13
N GLU A 95 -9.70 -16.21 -1.26
CA GLU A 95 -8.89 -16.35 -2.47
C GLU A 95 -8.63 -17.81 -2.85
N ALA A 96 -8.34 -18.66 -1.87
CA ALA A 96 -8.12 -20.09 -2.08
C ALA A 96 -9.41 -20.82 -2.48
N MET A 97 -10.55 -20.50 -1.85
CA MET A 97 -11.86 -21.07 -2.18
C MET A 97 -12.30 -20.70 -3.60
N GLU A 98 -12.05 -19.46 -4.01
CA GLU A 98 -12.36 -18.95 -5.36
C GLU A 98 -11.31 -19.35 -6.41
N GLN A 99 -10.24 -20.05 -6.02
CA GLN A 99 -9.14 -20.45 -6.90
C GLN A 99 -8.53 -19.27 -7.70
N ARG A 100 -8.41 -18.10 -7.05
CA ARG A 100 -7.88 -16.91 -7.72
C ARG A 100 -6.41 -17.12 -8.10
N GLN A 101 -6.10 -16.90 -9.37
CA GLN A 101 -4.73 -16.96 -9.88
C GLN A 101 -3.90 -15.75 -9.45
N ASN A 102 -4.53 -14.57 -9.39
CA ASN A 102 -3.87 -13.33 -9.02
C ASN A 102 -4.25 -12.97 -7.58
N LEU A 103 -3.40 -13.38 -6.64
CA LEU A 103 -3.57 -13.05 -5.24
C LEU A 103 -3.32 -11.57 -4.99
N THR A 104 -4.16 -10.99 -4.15
CA THR A 104 -4.04 -9.61 -3.67
C THR A 104 -2.76 -9.49 -2.85
N LYS A 105 -1.99 -8.43 -3.08
CA LYS A 105 -0.77 -8.17 -2.31
C LYS A 105 -1.11 -7.49 -1.00
N ILE A 106 -0.73 -8.05 0.14
CA ILE A 106 -1.11 -7.55 1.47
C ILE A 106 0.15 -7.21 2.25
N ILE A 107 0.38 -5.91 2.44
CA ILE A 107 1.52 -5.37 3.18
C ILE A 107 1.04 -4.93 4.57
N ALA A 108 1.58 -5.56 5.60
CA ALA A 108 1.30 -5.23 6.99
C ALA A 108 1.87 -3.86 7.37
N LEU A 109 1.11 -3.06 8.11
CA LEU A 109 1.58 -1.84 8.77
C LEU A 109 1.65 -2.09 10.27
N THR A 110 2.78 -1.82 10.91
CA THR A 110 2.95 -2.09 12.35
C THR A 110 3.66 -0.94 13.07
N ALA A 111 3.26 -0.65 14.30
CA ALA A 111 4.00 0.26 15.18
C ALA A 111 5.21 -0.43 15.85
N GLN A 112 5.26 -1.77 15.84
CA GLN A 112 6.33 -2.54 16.45
C GLN A 112 7.49 -2.77 15.47
N PRO A 113 8.72 -3.01 15.95
CA PRO A 113 9.83 -3.37 15.08
C PRO A 113 9.52 -4.61 14.24
N ALA A 114 9.80 -4.57 12.93
CA ALA A 114 9.49 -5.66 12.03
C ALA A 114 10.03 -7.03 12.48
N LEU A 115 11.22 -7.07 13.08
CA LEU A 115 11.81 -8.30 13.63
C LEU A 115 10.95 -8.96 14.72
N ALA A 116 10.27 -8.16 15.54
CA ALA A 116 9.38 -8.66 16.58
C ALA A 116 8.07 -9.23 16.00
N CYS A 117 7.66 -8.76 14.83
CA CYS A 117 6.45 -9.19 14.14
C CYS A 117 6.70 -10.22 13.03
N ALA A 118 7.95 -10.55 12.70
CA ALA A 118 8.32 -11.32 11.51
C ALA A 118 7.62 -12.70 11.45
N HIS A 119 7.65 -13.45 12.55
CA HIS A 119 6.97 -14.75 12.64
C HIS A 119 5.46 -14.61 12.43
N GLN A 120 4.89 -13.57 13.04
CA GLN A 120 3.49 -13.23 13.05
C GLN A 120 2.95 -12.79 11.67
N VAL A 121 3.79 -12.13 10.87
CA VAL A 121 3.49 -11.73 9.49
C VAL A 121 3.58 -12.94 8.56
N ASN A 122 4.63 -13.76 8.73
CA ASN A 122 4.84 -14.96 7.90
C ASN A 122 3.70 -15.98 8.05
N VAL A 123 3.23 -16.23 9.28
CA VAL A 123 2.10 -17.13 9.53
C VAL A 123 0.74 -16.51 9.14
N GLY A 124 0.67 -15.17 9.09
CA GLY A 124 -0.58 -14.44 8.83
C GLY A 124 -1.00 -14.38 7.36
N GLY A 125 -0.14 -14.79 6.42
CA GLY A 125 -0.41 -14.70 4.97
C GLY A 125 -0.17 -13.32 4.35
N PHE A 126 0.62 -12.48 5.03
CA PHE A 126 1.07 -11.19 4.50
C PHE A 126 2.23 -11.37 3.52
N ASP A 127 2.31 -10.52 2.51
CA ASP A 127 3.41 -10.53 1.54
C ASP A 127 4.64 -9.75 2.04
N ASP A 128 4.43 -8.69 2.85
CA ASP A 128 5.51 -7.87 3.43
C ASP A 128 5.04 -7.09 4.67
N ILE A 129 5.96 -6.32 5.28
CA ILE A 129 5.72 -5.47 6.45
C ILE A 129 6.44 -4.12 6.35
N ILE A 130 5.73 -3.05 6.75
CA ILE A 130 6.28 -1.71 6.95
C ILE A 130 6.09 -1.30 8.40
N THR A 131 7.18 -0.90 9.06
CA THR A 131 7.11 -0.27 10.39
C THR A 131 6.71 1.21 10.26
N LYS A 132 5.70 1.62 11.04
CA LYS A 132 5.26 3.01 11.20
C LYS A 132 6.35 3.79 11.97
N PRO A 133 6.66 5.05 11.62
CA PRO A 133 6.00 5.87 10.61
C PRO A 133 6.38 5.46 9.18
N ILE A 134 5.37 5.43 8.31
CA ILE A 134 5.53 4.98 6.92
C ILE A 134 6.32 6.02 6.14
N ARG A 135 7.49 5.63 5.66
CA ARG A 135 8.31 6.46 4.77
C ARG A 135 7.76 6.31 3.35
N PRO A 136 7.37 7.40 2.67
CA PRO A 136 6.81 7.33 1.32
C PRO A 136 7.70 6.55 0.34
N TYR A 137 9.02 6.73 0.45
CA TYR A 137 9.98 6.00 -0.36
C TYR A 137 9.83 4.48 -0.26
N THR A 138 9.88 3.93 0.96
CA THR A 138 9.73 2.49 1.21
C THR A 138 8.38 1.97 0.72
N MET A 139 7.31 2.74 0.92
CA MET A 139 5.98 2.40 0.44
C MET A 139 5.94 2.25 -1.08
N PHE A 140 6.46 3.22 -1.84
CA PHE A 140 6.45 3.17 -3.30
C PHE A 140 7.36 2.09 -3.88
N GLU A 141 8.50 1.80 -3.24
CA GLU A 141 9.37 0.70 -3.65
C GLU A 141 8.65 -0.65 -3.56
N LEU A 142 7.95 -0.90 -2.45
CA LEU A 142 7.20 -2.14 -2.28
C LEU A 142 6.06 -2.24 -3.29
N ILE A 143 5.32 -1.16 -3.52
CA ILE A 143 4.27 -1.16 -4.56
C ILE A 143 4.86 -1.50 -5.93
N ALA A 144 5.99 -0.89 -6.31
CA ALA A 144 6.64 -1.19 -7.59
C ALA A 144 7.12 -2.64 -7.68
N GLN A 145 7.69 -3.17 -6.59
CA GLN A 145 8.15 -4.56 -6.53
C GLN A 145 6.99 -5.55 -6.66
N TYR A 146 5.90 -5.34 -5.93
CA TYR A 146 4.80 -6.30 -5.86
C TYR A 146 3.83 -6.23 -7.03
N LEU A 147 3.68 -5.05 -7.65
CA LEU A 147 2.78 -4.82 -8.78
C LEU A 147 3.52 -4.69 -10.13
N ASP A 148 4.83 -4.91 -10.16
CA ASP A 148 5.71 -4.75 -11.33
C ASP A 148 5.52 -3.40 -12.05
N LEU A 149 5.54 -2.31 -11.26
CA LEU A 149 5.25 -0.96 -11.75
C LEU A 149 6.50 -0.14 -11.97
N GLN A 150 6.41 0.74 -12.96
CA GLN A 150 7.41 1.78 -13.22
C GLN A 150 6.83 3.15 -12.91
N TYR A 151 7.67 4.00 -12.32
CA TYR A 151 7.33 5.39 -12.02
C TYR A 151 8.07 6.35 -12.94
N ILE A 152 7.44 7.51 -13.15
CA ILE A 152 8.10 8.71 -13.65
C ILE A 152 8.31 9.68 -12.48
N TYR A 153 9.47 10.33 -12.49
CA TYR A 153 9.81 11.40 -11.56
C TYR A 153 9.80 12.71 -12.33
N SER A 154 8.88 13.59 -11.99
CA SER A 154 8.82 14.94 -12.53
C SER A 154 9.18 15.93 -11.43
N CYS A 155 10.19 16.78 -11.65
CA CYS A 155 10.40 17.96 -10.83
C CYS A 155 9.22 18.90 -11.07
N SER A 156 8.36 19.11 -10.07
CA SER A 156 7.39 20.18 -10.14
C SER A 156 8.13 21.50 -9.92
N GLU A 157 8.18 22.36 -10.93
CA GLU A 157 8.71 23.74 -10.85
C GLU A 157 7.79 24.69 -10.03
N GLU A 158 6.85 24.16 -9.23
CA GLU A 158 5.84 24.95 -8.52
C GLU A 158 6.31 25.48 -7.16
N TRP A 159 7.62 25.52 -6.90
CA TRP A 159 8.19 26.34 -5.83
C TRP A 159 8.80 27.63 -6.39
N SER A 160 8.04 28.33 -7.22
CA SER A 160 8.28 29.75 -7.46
C SER A 160 7.64 30.51 -6.30
N ALA A 161 8.50 31.20 -5.55
CA ALA A 161 8.13 32.09 -4.46
C ALA A 161 6.88 32.91 -4.78
N SER A 162 5.94 32.94 -3.85
CA SER A 162 4.95 34.01 -3.69
C SER A 162 4.82 34.29 -2.21
#